data_AF-A0A1F9CZR4-F1
#
_entry.id   AF-A0A1F9CZR4-F1
#
_cell.length_a   1.000
_cell.length_b   1.000
_cell.length_c   1.000
_cell.angle_alpha   90.00
_cell.angle_beta   90.00
_cell.angle_gamma   90.00
#
_symmetry.space_group_name_H-M   'P 1'
#
loop_
_entity.id
_entity.type
_entity.pdbx_description
1 polymer ?
#
loop_
_entity_poly.entity_id
_entity_poly.type
_entity_poly.pdbx_seq_one_letter_code
_entity_poly.pdbx_strand_id
1 'polypeptide(L)'
;ALTLPTHDFVRYTLAMFWIMAFSSATHDIAADGFYMLGLDTPQQAAFIGVRTIFYRIATIASKGGLVIGAGLLQEHGYPVASAWSITFIIAAAFFMALCLYHFFVLPYPIADKSAPFNKGKSFLAEYFRILTLFFRRKDILIIICFFLFYRFAEAQLVKMVAPFLLDARISGGLGLTTTEVGFIYGTVGVVALMLGGLFGGYVIYKKGLKFWLWPMVLIMHLPDLIFVYLSHAMPQSLWLICSAVALEQFGYGFGFTAYTMYMIMVAQGEYKTVFYAIGTGIMALGMMMPAMASGWIQEMLGYKNFFIWILITTIPGFVVAALVKIDPEYGKNYKKEPRR
;
A
#
# COMPACT_ATOMS: atom_id res chain seq x y z
N ALA A 1 -3.30 -13.71 22.62
CA ALA A 1 -3.66 -13.54 24.04
C ALA A 1 -3.90 -14.90 24.71
N LEU A 2 -4.97 -15.61 24.36
CA LEU A 2 -5.38 -16.85 25.05
C LEU A 2 -4.51 -18.08 24.76
N THR A 3 -3.75 -18.09 23.65
CA THR A 3 -2.90 -19.21 23.23
C THR A 3 -1.49 -19.15 23.82
N LEU A 4 -1.02 -17.96 24.22
CA LEU A 4 0.34 -17.72 24.73
C LEU A 4 0.73 -18.54 25.98
N PRO A 5 -0.17 -18.82 26.95
CA PRO A 5 0.16 -19.62 28.12
C PRO A 5 0.00 -21.14 27.91
N THR A 6 -0.32 -21.61 26.70
CA THR A 6 -0.55 -23.05 26.43
C THR A 6 0.72 -23.79 26.01
N HIS A 7 0.80 -25.10 26.30
CA HIS A 7 1.97 -25.93 25.95
C HIS A 7 2.29 -25.96 24.45
N ASP A 8 1.27 -25.88 23.58
CA ASP A 8 1.41 -25.84 22.10
C ASP A 8 1.16 -24.44 21.51
N PHE A 9 1.60 -23.38 22.22
CA PHE A 9 1.29 -21.99 21.84
C PHE A 9 1.66 -21.66 20.38
N VAL A 10 2.75 -22.22 19.84
CA VAL A 10 3.21 -21.96 18.46
C VAL A 10 2.18 -22.43 17.44
N ARG A 11 1.68 -23.67 17.58
CA ARG A 11 0.71 -24.26 16.65
C ARG A 11 -0.61 -23.49 16.67
N TYR A 12 -1.13 -23.19 17.86
CA TYR A 12 -2.38 -22.45 17.99
C TYR A 12 -2.25 -21.00 17.54
N THR A 13 -1.11 -20.35 17.80
CA THR A 13 -0.87 -18.97 17.36
C THR A 13 -0.76 -18.89 15.84
N LEU A 14 -0.06 -19.84 15.20
CA LEU A 14 -0.01 -19.92 13.73
C LEU A 14 -1.40 -20.16 13.11
N ALA A 15 -2.18 -21.08 13.67
CA ALA A 15 -3.55 -21.33 13.21
C ALA A 15 -4.42 -20.07 13.32
N MET A 16 -4.33 -19.35 14.46
CA MET A 16 -5.06 -18.10 14.67
C MET A 16 -4.59 -16.98 13.74
N PHE A 17 -3.28 -16.86 13.48
CA PHE A 17 -2.75 -15.89 12.51
C PHE A 17 -3.22 -16.20 11.09
N TRP A 18 -3.33 -17.48 10.73
CA TRP A 18 -3.88 -17.86 9.44
C TRP A 18 -5.35 -17.46 9.28
N ILE A 19 -6.18 -17.76 10.29
CA ILE A 19 -7.60 -17.36 10.32
C ILE A 19 -7.72 -15.83 10.29
N MET A 20 -6.90 -15.12 11.08
CA MET A 20 -6.86 -13.67 11.12
C MET A 20 -6.47 -13.06 9.77
N ALA A 21 -5.46 -13.62 9.09
CA ALA A 21 -5.04 -13.16 7.77
C ALA A 21 -6.16 -13.33 6.73
N PHE A 22 -6.85 -14.48 6.73
CA PHE A 22 -7.98 -14.71 5.82
C PHE A 22 -9.16 -13.77 6.11
N SER A 23 -9.50 -13.58 7.39
CA SER A 23 -10.55 -12.66 7.82
C SER A 23 -10.21 -11.20 7.48
N SER A 24 -8.95 -10.78 7.70
CA SER A 24 -8.44 -9.45 7.35
C SER A 24 -8.53 -9.20 5.85
N ALA A 25 -8.11 -10.16 5.02
CA ALA A 25 -8.20 -10.02 3.56
C ALA A 25 -9.66 -9.86 3.09
N THR A 26 -10.59 -10.59 3.70
CA THR A 26 -12.03 -10.48 3.38
C THR A 26 -12.59 -9.13 3.82
N HIS A 27 -12.22 -8.67 5.01
CA HIS A 27 -12.63 -7.36 5.55
C HIS A 27 -12.08 -6.21 4.69
N ASP A 28 -10.81 -6.27 4.28
CA ASP A 28 -10.19 -5.25 3.44
C ASP A 28 -10.89 -5.12 2.09
N ILE A 29 -11.26 -6.24 1.46
CA ILE A 29 -12.03 -6.23 0.21
C ILE A 29 -13.43 -5.62 0.42
N ALA A 30 -14.10 -5.95 1.54
CA ALA A 30 -15.42 -5.41 1.85
C ALA A 30 -15.37 -3.89 2.13
N ALA A 31 -14.39 -3.42 2.90
CA ALA A 31 -14.18 -2.00 3.18
C ALA A 31 -13.84 -1.22 1.90
N ASP A 32 -13.05 -1.80 1.00
CA ASP A 32 -12.73 -1.21 -0.30
C ASP A 32 -13.93 -1.16 -1.23
N GLY A 33 -14.74 -2.21 -1.21
CA GLY A 33 -16.02 -2.24 -1.89
C GLY A 33 -16.97 -1.15 -1.39
N PHE A 34 -17.11 -1.01 -0.08
CA PHE A 34 -17.89 0.04 0.54
C PHE A 34 -17.42 1.43 0.12
N TYR A 35 -16.11 1.69 0.19
CA TYR A 35 -15.50 2.95 -0.25
C TYR A 35 -15.83 3.27 -1.71
N MET A 36 -15.77 2.26 -2.56
CA MET A 36 -16.03 2.39 -4.00
C MET A 36 -17.51 2.57 -4.32
N LEU A 37 -18.42 2.02 -3.53
CA LEU A 37 -19.87 2.12 -3.76
C LEU A 37 -20.49 3.35 -3.07
N GLY A 38 -19.91 3.80 -1.96
CA GLY A 38 -20.41 4.90 -1.15
C GLY A 38 -19.98 6.30 -1.60
N LEU A 39 -18.94 6.42 -2.41
CA LEU A 39 -18.37 7.72 -2.82
C LEU A 39 -18.36 7.88 -4.35
N ASP A 40 -18.60 9.12 -4.81
CA ASP A 40 -18.44 9.48 -6.23
C ASP A 40 -16.96 9.55 -6.63
N THR A 41 -16.64 9.45 -7.92
CA THR A 41 -15.24 9.47 -8.43
C THR A 41 -14.41 10.67 -7.94
N PRO A 42 -14.92 11.91 -7.89
CA PRO A 42 -14.15 13.03 -7.33
C PRO A 42 -13.91 12.90 -5.81
N GLN A 43 -14.89 12.36 -5.07
CA GLN A 43 -14.72 12.10 -3.64
C GLN A 43 -13.72 10.96 -3.41
N GLN A 44 -13.74 9.92 -4.24
CA GLN A 44 -12.74 8.85 -4.22
C GLN A 44 -11.32 9.40 -4.45
N ALA A 45 -11.14 10.44 -5.27
CA ALA A 45 -9.83 11.08 -5.41
C ALA A 45 -9.41 11.87 -4.16
N ALA A 46 -10.36 12.51 -3.47
CA ALA A 46 -10.07 13.30 -2.26
C ALA A 46 -9.79 12.42 -1.03
N PHE A 47 -10.55 11.34 -0.85
CA PHE A 47 -10.46 10.49 0.35
C PHE A 47 -9.39 9.41 0.26
N ILE A 48 -8.80 9.17 -0.91
CA ILE A 48 -7.75 8.15 -1.08
C ILE A 48 -6.52 8.45 -0.20
N GLY A 49 -6.11 9.72 -0.13
CA GLY A 49 -5.02 10.16 0.74
C GLY A 49 -5.37 10.01 2.22
N VAL A 50 -6.62 10.27 2.60
CA VAL A 50 -7.12 10.06 3.98
C VAL A 50 -7.06 8.58 4.36
N ARG A 51 -7.45 7.67 3.46
CA ARG A 51 -7.32 6.23 3.69
C ARG A 51 -5.87 5.82 3.91
N THR A 52 -4.94 6.33 3.10
CA THR A 52 -3.50 6.08 3.27
C THR A 52 -3.01 6.57 4.63
N ILE A 53 -3.48 7.73 5.09
CA ILE A 53 -3.18 8.29 6.42
C ILE A 53 -3.60 7.33 7.54
N PHE A 54 -4.85 6.88 7.55
CA PHE A 54 -5.34 5.98 8.59
C PHE A 54 -4.62 4.62 8.56
N TYR A 55 -4.31 4.09 7.38
CA TYR A 55 -3.50 2.88 7.24
C TYR A 55 -2.09 3.05 7.87
N ARG A 56 -1.48 4.23 7.70
CA ARG A 56 -0.17 4.53 8.31
C ARG A 56 -0.24 4.76 9.81
N ILE A 57 -1.26 5.46 10.30
CA ILE A 57 -1.51 5.60 11.75
C ILE A 57 -1.68 4.21 12.37
N ALA A 58 -2.48 3.34 11.75
CA ALA A 58 -2.65 1.96 12.22
C ALA A 58 -1.32 1.18 12.21
N THR A 59 -0.48 1.35 11.18
CA THR A 59 0.85 0.73 11.12
C THR A 59 1.77 1.20 12.26
N ILE A 60 1.81 2.51 12.54
CA ILE A 60 2.62 3.08 13.64
C ILE A 60 2.10 2.60 14.99
N ALA A 61 0.78 2.68 15.22
CA ALA A 61 0.15 2.22 16.45
C ALA A 61 0.39 0.71 16.68
N SER A 62 0.39 -0.10 15.62
CA SER A 62 0.60 -1.55 15.70
C SER A 62 2.06 -1.91 15.98
N LYS A 63 3.01 -1.30 15.26
CA LYS A 63 4.44 -1.61 15.40
C LYS A 63 5.07 -0.96 16.64
N GLY A 64 4.70 0.27 16.95
CA GLY A 64 5.23 1.03 18.08
C GLY A 64 4.35 0.93 19.30
N GLY A 65 3.07 1.30 19.17
CA GLY A 65 2.14 1.40 20.31
C GLY A 65 1.95 0.09 21.07
N LEU A 66 1.77 -1.04 20.36
CA LEU A 66 1.64 -2.35 21.03
C LEU A 66 2.93 -2.77 21.74
N VAL A 67 4.09 -2.55 21.12
CA VAL A 67 5.39 -2.91 21.73
C VAL A 67 5.65 -2.07 22.97
N ILE A 68 5.39 -0.76 22.92
CA ILE A 68 5.52 0.15 24.07
C ILE A 68 4.55 -0.27 25.18
N GLY A 69 3.29 -0.58 24.86
CA GLY A 69 2.31 -1.06 25.84
C GLY A 69 2.76 -2.34 26.54
N ALA A 70 3.28 -3.31 25.79
CA ALA A 70 3.82 -4.55 26.36
C ALA A 70 5.12 -4.31 27.16
N GLY A 71 5.96 -3.36 26.75
CA GLY A 71 7.18 -2.98 27.45
C GLY A 71 6.91 -2.31 28.80
N LEU A 72 6.01 -1.34 28.84
CA LEU A 72 5.60 -0.66 30.07
C LEU A 72 5.03 -1.64 31.10
N LEU A 73 4.23 -2.63 30.67
CA LEU A 73 3.72 -3.67 31.57
C LEU A 73 4.86 -4.55 32.12
N GLN A 74 5.88 -4.86 31.34
CA GLN A 74 7.05 -5.61 31.82
C GLN A 74 7.87 -4.80 32.84
N GLU A 75 8.06 -3.50 32.61
CA GLU A 75 8.75 -2.61 33.57
C GLU A 75 8.00 -2.53 34.91
N HIS A 76 6.67 -2.64 34.91
CA HIS A 76 5.84 -2.73 36.11
C HIS A 76 5.82 -4.12 36.76
N GLY A 77 6.68 -5.06 36.31
CA GLY A 77 6.87 -6.38 36.91
C GLY A 77 5.93 -7.48 36.41
N TYR A 78 5.15 -7.24 35.34
CA TYR A 78 4.35 -8.31 34.74
C TYR A 78 5.23 -9.30 33.97
N PRO A 79 4.95 -10.61 34.07
CA PRO A 79 5.58 -11.60 33.19
C PRO A 79 5.35 -11.28 31.71
N VAL A 80 6.34 -11.54 30.87
CA VAL A 80 6.32 -11.23 29.42
C VAL A 80 5.04 -11.74 28.74
N ALA A 81 4.63 -12.97 29.02
CA ALA A 81 3.42 -13.56 28.45
C ALA A 81 2.14 -12.79 28.85
N SER A 82 2.04 -12.37 30.11
CA SER A 82 0.91 -11.60 30.63
C SER A 82 0.87 -10.19 30.04
N ALA A 83 2.02 -9.52 29.95
CA ALA A 83 2.15 -8.19 29.36
C ALA A 83 1.66 -8.14 27.90
N TRP A 84 2.10 -9.10 27.08
CA TRP A 84 1.63 -9.25 25.69
C TRP A 84 0.16 -9.63 25.61
N SER A 85 -0.32 -10.52 26.49
CA SER A 85 -1.74 -10.92 26.51
C SER A 85 -2.65 -9.73 26.80
N ILE A 86 -2.34 -8.94 27.84
CA ILE A 86 -3.09 -7.72 28.21
C ILE A 86 -3.07 -6.72 27.06
N THR A 87 -1.91 -6.48 26.45
CA THR A 87 -1.77 -5.56 25.31
C THR A 87 -2.68 -5.97 24.14
N PHE A 88 -2.71 -7.27 23.79
CA PHE A 88 -3.60 -7.77 22.74
C PHE A 88 -5.09 -7.72 23.13
N ILE A 89 -5.44 -7.88 24.41
CA ILE A 89 -6.82 -7.73 24.89
C ILE A 89 -7.28 -6.29 24.75
N ILE A 90 -6.44 -5.32 25.11
CA ILE A 90 -6.73 -3.88 24.94
C ILE A 90 -6.94 -3.58 23.46
N ALA A 91 -6.07 -4.07 22.58
CA ALA A 91 -6.22 -3.91 21.13
C ALA A 91 -7.53 -4.55 20.61
N ALA A 92 -7.88 -5.74 21.07
CA ALA A 92 -9.12 -6.40 20.70
C ALA A 92 -10.36 -5.61 21.17
N ALA A 93 -10.34 -5.07 22.39
CA ALA A 93 -11.41 -4.22 22.91
C ALA A 93 -11.57 -2.94 22.08
N PHE A 94 -10.47 -2.31 21.69
CA PHE A 94 -10.47 -1.14 20.80
C PHE A 94 -11.10 -1.46 19.44
N PHE A 95 -10.70 -2.54 18.78
CA PHE A 95 -11.29 -2.95 17.50
C PHE A 95 -12.77 -3.37 17.64
N MET A 96 -13.16 -3.96 18.77
CA MET A 96 -14.57 -4.25 19.06
C MET A 96 -15.40 -2.96 19.16
N ALA A 97 -14.88 -1.93 19.84
CA ALA A 97 -15.54 -0.63 19.92
C ALA A 97 -15.69 0.02 18.52
N LEU A 98 -14.66 -0.06 17.67
CA LEU A 98 -14.74 0.40 16.29
C LEU A 98 -15.76 -0.39 15.46
N CYS A 99 -15.83 -1.72 15.65
CA CYS A 99 -16.82 -2.56 14.99
C CYS A 99 -18.26 -2.13 15.36
N LEU A 100 -18.52 -1.93 16.65
CA LEU A 100 -19.82 -1.44 17.13
C LEU A 100 -20.14 -0.04 16.59
N TYR A 101 -19.17 0.88 16.61
CA TYR A 101 -19.34 2.21 16.04
C TYR A 101 -19.72 2.16 14.55
N HIS A 102 -18.97 1.38 13.76
CA HIS A 102 -19.24 1.19 12.34
C HIS A 102 -20.61 0.55 12.08
N PHE A 103 -21.02 -0.40 12.92
CA PHE A 103 -22.33 -1.03 12.82
C PHE A 103 -23.49 -0.04 12.97
N PHE A 104 -23.35 0.99 13.81
CA PHE A 104 -24.40 1.99 14.02
C PHE A 104 -24.32 3.20 13.07
N VAL A 105 -23.12 3.59 12.63
CA VAL A 105 -22.91 4.87 11.93
C VAL A 105 -22.77 4.71 10.41
N LEU A 106 -22.37 3.53 9.90
CA LEU A 106 -22.13 3.37 8.46
C LEU A 106 -23.45 3.47 7.67
N PRO A 107 -23.55 4.39 6.69
CA PRO A 107 -24.70 4.45 5.80
C PRO A 107 -24.67 3.29 4.80
N TYR A 108 -25.82 2.71 4.47
CA TYR A 108 -25.92 1.69 3.42
C TYR A 108 -25.88 2.37 2.03
N PRO A 109 -24.85 2.14 1.19
CA PRO A 109 -24.77 2.77 -0.12
C PRO A 109 -25.92 2.30 -1.01
N ILE A 110 -26.60 3.22 -1.69
CA ILE A 110 -27.74 2.89 -2.58
C ILE A 110 -27.29 2.01 -3.76
N ALA A 111 -26.01 2.14 -4.14
CA ALA A 111 -25.35 1.33 -5.17
C ALA A 111 -24.96 -0.07 -4.69
N ASP A 112 -25.02 -0.36 -3.39
CA ASP A 112 -24.77 -1.69 -2.83
C ASP A 112 -25.97 -2.60 -3.07
N LYS A 113 -26.05 -3.08 -4.31
CA LYS A 113 -27.02 -4.07 -4.76
C LYS A 113 -26.25 -5.31 -5.15
N SER A 114 -26.77 -6.48 -4.80
CA SER A 114 -26.22 -7.74 -5.30
C SER A 114 -26.18 -7.68 -6.83
N ALA A 115 -25.01 -7.92 -7.41
CA ALA A 115 -24.87 -8.04 -8.86
C ALA A 115 -25.89 -9.08 -9.37
N PRO A 116 -26.47 -8.89 -10.57
CA PRO A 116 -27.54 -9.74 -11.07
C PRO A 116 -27.05 -11.19 -11.17
N PHE A 117 -27.39 -11.99 -10.16
CA PHE A 117 -27.09 -13.41 -10.12
C PHE A 117 -28.17 -14.14 -10.92
N ASN A 118 -27.78 -14.77 -12.01
CA ASN A 118 -28.72 -15.56 -12.80
C ASN A 118 -29.06 -16.84 -12.04
N LYS A 119 -30.20 -16.83 -11.32
CA LYS A 119 -30.67 -17.92 -10.44
C LYS A 119 -30.77 -19.30 -11.12
N GLY A 120 -30.76 -19.36 -12.46
CA GLY A 120 -30.76 -20.60 -13.23
C GLY A 120 -29.39 -21.22 -13.53
N LYS A 121 -28.28 -20.60 -13.11
CA LYS A 121 -26.91 -21.11 -13.33
C LYS A 121 -26.24 -21.52 -12.02
N SER A 122 -25.36 -22.52 -12.08
CA SER A 122 -24.51 -22.90 -10.96
C SER A 122 -23.66 -21.72 -10.48
N PHE A 123 -23.56 -21.53 -9.17
CA PHE A 123 -22.74 -20.49 -8.54
C PHE A 123 -21.30 -20.48 -9.07
N LEU A 124 -20.69 -21.67 -9.22
CA LEU A 124 -19.34 -21.83 -9.76
C LEU A 124 -19.24 -21.31 -11.20
N ALA A 125 -20.22 -21.61 -12.05
CA ALA A 125 -20.23 -21.17 -13.44
C ALA A 125 -20.30 -19.64 -13.53
N GLU A 126 -21.09 -19.00 -12.65
CA GLU A 126 -21.22 -17.55 -12.60
C GLU A 126 -19.95 -16.87 -12.03
N TYR A 127 -19.34 -17.46 -11.00
CA TYR A 127 -18.06 -17.01 -10.45
C TYR A 127 -16.96 -17.01 -11.52
N PHE A 128 -16.77 -18.12 -12.23
CA PHE A 128 -15.79 -18.21 -13.32
C PHE A 128 -16.14 -17.30 -14.51
N ARG A 129 -17.44 -17.07 -14.78
CA ARG A 129 -17.87 -16.08 -15.79
C ARG A 129 -17.42 -14.67 -15.43
N ILE A 130 -17.60 -14.24 -14.18
CA ILE A 130 -17.19 -12.91 -13.74
C ILE A 130 -15.66 -12.77 -13.76
N LEU A 131 -14.93 -13.79 -13.32
CA LEU A 131 -13.47 -13.81 -13.44
C LEU A 131 -13.02 -13.67 -14.89
N THR A 132 -13.57 -14.46 -15.80
CA THR A 132 -13.20 -14.40 -17.22
C THR A 132 -13.62 -13.09 -17.89
N LEU A 133 -14.67 -12.42 -17.42
CA LEU A 133 -15.04 -11.08 -17.88
C LEU A 133 -13.95 -10.04 -17.62
N PHE A 134 -13.25 -10.12 -16.48
CA PHE A 134 -12.10 -9.26 -16.21
C PHE A 134 -11.02 -9.46 -17.29
N PHE A 135 -10.69 -10.73 -17.59
CA PHE A 135 -9.63 -11.07 -18.54
C PHE A 135 -10.01 -10.89 -20.03
N ARG A 136 -11.30 -10.72 -20.37
CA ARG A 136 -11.76 -10.51 -21.74
C ARG A 136 -11.73 -9.05 -22.21
N ARG A 137 -11.32 -8.11 -21.35
CA ARG A 137 -11.22 -6.68 -21.73
C ARG A 137 -10.17 -6.48 -22.83
N LYS A 138 -10.47 -5.62 -23.81
CA LYS A 138 -9.59 -5.37 -24.97
C LYS A 138 -8.18 -4.89 -24.57
N ASP A 139 -8.07 -4.11 -23.49
CA ASP A 139 -6.79 -3.56 -23.01
C ASP A 139 -6.22 -4.34 -21.81
N ILE A 140 -6.65 -5.59 -21.57
CA ILE A 140 -6.27 -6.37 -20.37
C ILE A 140 -4.76 -6.55 -20.23
N LEU A 141 -4.04 -6.80 -21.33
CA LEU A 141 -2.60 -6.99 -21.28
C LEU A 141 -1.90 -5.73 -20.77
N ILE A 142 -2.35 -4.56 -21.22
CA ILE A 142 -1.79 -3.27 -20.78
C ILE A 142 -2.12 -3.04 -19.30
N ILE A 143 -3.34 -3.36 -18.85
CA ILE A 143 -3.76 -3.25 -17.45
C ILE A 143 -2.90 -4.15 -16.55
N ILE A 144 -2.72 -5.42 -16.92
CA ILE A 144 -1.91 -6.38 -16.15
C ILE A 144 -0.45 -5.92 -16.13
N CYS A 145 0.11 -5.52 -17.28
CA CYS A 145 1.45 -4.97 -17.33
C CYS A 145 1.59 -3.72 -16.46
N PHE A 146 0.61 -2.83 -16.43
CA PHE A 146 0.62 -1.68 -15.53
C PHE A 146 0.64 -2.12 -14.05
N PHE A 147 -0.21 -3.07 -13.67
CA PHE A 147 -0.24 -3.57 -12.29
C PHE A 147 1.06 -4.25 -11.85
N LEU A 148 1.76 -4.91 -12.77
CA LEU A 148 3.02 -5.60 -12.49
C LEU A 148 4.23 -4.67 -12.57
N PHE A 149 4.28 -3.77 -13.56
CA PHE A 149 5.49 -3.04 -13.91
C PHE A 149 5.54 -1.59 -13.43
N TYR A 150 4.41 -0.95 -13.14
CA TYR A 150 4.39 0.45 -12.67
C TYR A 150 5.23 0.64 -11.40
N ARG A 151 5.24 -0.38 -10.53
CA ARG A 151 5.94 -0.36 -9.24
C ARG A 151 7.14 -1.29 -9.18
N PHE A 152 7.64 -1.74 -10.32
CA PHE A 152 8.61 -2.83 -10.37
C PHE A 152 9.98 -2.46 -9.78
N ALA A 153 10.49 -1.27 -10.10
CA ALA A 153 11.71 -0.74 -9.49
C ALA A 153 11.52 -0.54 -7.97
N GLU A 154 10.43 0.12 -7.60
CA GLU A 154 10.08 0.44 -6.22
C GLU A 154 9.93 -0.80 -5.33
N ALA A 155 9.31 -1.86 -5.85
CA ALA A 155 9.16 -3.13 -5.13
C ALA A 155 10.50 -3.75 -4.73
N GLN A 156 11.53 -3.58 -5.55
CA GLN A 156 12.90 -4.02 -5.24
C GLN A 156 13.56 -3.05 -4.25
N LEU A 157 13.43 -1.75 -4.49
CA LEU A 157 14.02 -0.69 -3.67
C LEU A 157 13.60 -0.82 -2.21
N VAL A 158 12.29 -0.81 -1.93
CA VAL A 158 11.72 -0.79 -0.57
C VAL A 158 12.27 -1.91 0.30
N LYS A 159 12.51 -3.09 -0.28
CA LYS A 159 13.02 -4.24 0.48
C LYS A 159 14.49 -4.09 0.86
N MET A 160 15.27 -3.37 0.06
CA MET A 160 16.72 -3.20 0.23
C MET A 160 17.10 -1.90 0.95
N VAL A 161 16.20 -0.92 1.10
CA VAL A 161 16.56 0.33 1.81
C VAL A 161 16.92 0.08 3.28
N ALA A 162 16.13 -0.72 4.00
CA ALA A 162 16.41 -0.97 5.42
C ALA A 162 17.79 -1.63 5.65
N PRO A 163 18.15 -2.71 4.92
CA PRO A 163 19.53 -3.24 4.92
C PRO A 163 20.57 -2.18 4.55
N PHE A 164 20.37 -1.42 3.46
CA PHE A 164 21.33 -0.39 3.02
C PHE A 164 21.60 0.68 4.08
N LEU A 165 20.58 1.12 4.81
CA LEU A 165 20.77 2.13 5.85
C LEU A 165 21.50 1.59 7.08
N LEU A 166 21.25 0.33 7.46
CA LEU A 166 21.80 -0.29 8.66
C LEU A 166 23.19 -0.88 8.46
N ASP A 167 23.46 -1.44 7.28
CA ASP A 167 24.70 -2.15 7.00
C ASP A 167 25.92 -1.24 7.18
N ALA A 168 27.02 -1.85 7.65
CA ALA A 168 28.27 -1.15 7.86
C ALA A 168 28.77 -0.50 6.57
N ARG A 169 29.44 0.65 6.72
CA ARG A 169 30.04 1.39 5.59
C ARG A 169 31.04 0.57 4.79
N ILE A 170 31.73 -0.37 5.44
CA ILE A 170 32.66 -1.31 4.80
C ILE A 170 31.92 -2.22 3.79
N SER A 171 30.68 -2.60 4.10
CA SER A 171 29.81 -3.41 3.23
C SER A 171 29.06 -2.57 2.19
N GLY A 172 29.26 -1.24 2.17
CA GLY A 172 28.60 -0.32 1.25
C GLY A 172 27.28 0.27 1.74
N GLY A 173 26.91 0.06 3.00
CA GLY A 173 25.76 0.71 3.64
C GLY A 173 26.09 2.05 4.29
N LEU A 174 25.12 2.70 4.95
CA LEU A 174 25.33 3.99 5.62
C LEU A 174 25.77 3.86 7.09
N GLY A 175 25.61 2.67 7.69
CA GLY A 175 26.00 2.36 9.06
C GLY A 175 25.19 3.10 10.12
N LEU A 176 23.91 3.38 9.84
CA LEU A 176 23.01 4.03 10.79
C LEU A 176 22.58 3.08 11.90
N THR A 177 22.29 3.65 13.06
CA THR A 177 21.69 2.90 14.16
C THR A 177 20.23 2.55 13.87
N THR A 178 19.74 1.50 14.52
CA THR A 178 18.32 1.10 14.44
C THR A 178 17.39 2.21 14.89
N THR A 179 17.79 3.00 15.89
CA THR A 179 17.06 4.17 16.37
C THR A 179 16.96 5.27 15.30
N GLU A 180 18.06 5.58 14.60
CA GLU A 180 18.07 6.58 13.53
C GLU A 180 17.21 6.13 12.35
N VAL A 181 17.33 4.88 11.91
CA VAL A 181 16.49 4.32 10.84
C VAL A 181 15.02 4.32 11.26
N GLY A 182 14.73 3.98 12.52
CA GLY A 182 13.39 4.05 13.09
C GLY A 182 12.82 5.47 13.09
N PHE A 183 13.63 6.49 13.39
CA PHE A 183 13.21 7.88 13.32
C PHE A 183 12.98 8.35 11.88
N ILE A 184 13.93 8.08 10.98
CA ILE A 184 13.87 8.46 9.56
C ILE A 184 12.64 7.85 8.90
N TYR A 185 12.46 6.53 8.98
CA TYR A 185 11.36 5.85 8.28
C TYR A 185 10.06 5.89 9.06
N GLY A 186 10.11 5.74 10.38
CA GLY A 186 8.92 5.67 11.23
C GLY A 186 8.23 7.01 11.44
N THR A 187 8.99 8.12 11.43
CA THR A 187 8.44 9.47 11.64
C THR A 187 8.50 10.28 10.37
N VAL A 188 9.70 10.62 9.89
CA VAL A 188 9.88 11.55 8.77
C VAL A 188 9.28 10.98 7.48
N GLY A 189 9.61 9.73 7.17
CA GLY A 189 9.13 9.02 5.99
C GLY A 189 7.62 8.86 5.99
N VAL A 190 7.01 8.50 7.12
CA VAL A 190 5.54 8.38 7.21
C VAL A 190 4.86 9.73 6.98
N VAL A 191 5.34 10.81 7.62
CA VAL A 191 4.76 12.15 7.43
C VAL A 191 4.88 12.58 5.96
N ALA A 192 6.06 12.41 5.36
CA ALA A 192 6.29 12.78 3.98
C ALA A 192 5.41 11.99 3.00
N LEU A 193 5.26 10.68 3.22
CA LEU A 193 4.37 9.82 2.46
C LEU A 193 2.91 10.27 2.52
N MET A 194 2.43 10.61 3.72
CA MET A 194 1.07 11.08 3.94
C MET A 194 0.81 12.39 3.19
N LEU A 195 1.76 13.33 3.26
CA LEU A 195 1.70 14.58 2.50
C LEU A 195 1.70 14.32 0.99
N GLY A 196 2.54 13.41 0.50
CA GLY A 196 2.59 13.01 -0.90
C GLY A 196 1.27 12.42 -1.40
N GLY A 197 0.67 11.51 -0.64
CA GLY A 197 -0.62 10.89 -0.99
C GLY A 197 -1.80 11.88 -0.97
N LEU A 198 -1.88 12.74 0.05
CA LEU A 198 -2.89 13.80 0.12
C LEU A 198 -2.75 14.79 -1.04
N PHE A 199 -1.52 15.23 -1.31
CA PHE A 199 -1.24 16.13 -2.41
C PHE A 199 -1.57 15.47 -3.75
N GLY A 200 -1.24 14.19 -3.92
CA GLY A 200 -1.59 13.38 -5.08
C GLY A 200 -3.09 13.34 -5.34
N GLY A 201 -3.88 13.04 -4.32
CA GLY A 201 -5.33 13.02 -4.41
C GLY A 201 -5.92 14.39 -4.77
N TYR A 202 -5.43 15.44 -4.12
CA TYR A 202 -5.85 16.82 -4.39
C TYR A 202 -5.56 17.28 -5.83
N VAL A 203 -4.37 16.99 -6.36
CA VAL A 203 -4.02 17.43 -7.71
C VAL A 203 -4.78 16.65 -8.79
N ILE A 204 -5.00 15.35 -8.59
CA ILE A 204 -5.86 14.52 -9.45
C ILE A 204 -7.28 15.05 -9.42
N TYR A 205 -7.82 15.38 -8.24
CA TYR A 205 -9.15 15.98 -8.10
C TYR A 205 -9.30 17.26 -8.93
N LYS A 206 -8.24 18.08 -9.03
CA LYS A 206 -8.27 19.38 -9.72
C LYS A 206 -8.16 19.27 -11.24
N LYS A 207 -7.29 18.41 -11.79
CA LYS A 207 -7.02 18.34 -13.25
C LYS A 207 -7.21 16.95 -13.88
N GLY A 208 -7.62 15.95 -13.10
CA GLY A 208 -7.83 14.58 -13.54
C GLY A 208 -6.56 13.74 -13.55
N LEU A 209 -6.73 12.42 -13.61
CA LEU A 209 -5.64 11.46 -13.57
C LEU A 209 -4.77 11.50 -14.84
N LYS A 210 -5.38 11.66 -16.02
CA LYS A 210 -4.65 11.66 -17.31
C LYS A 210 -3.57 12.75 -17.39
N PHE A 211 -3.84 13.94 -16.87
CA PHE A 211 -2.89 15.05 -16.87
C PHE A 211 -1.74 14.80 -15.87
N TRP A 212 -2.06 14.29 -14.68
CA TRP A 212 -1.09 14.12 -13.60
C TRP A 212 -0.30 12.82 -13.65
N LEU A 213 -0.71 11.83 -14.47
CA LEU A 213 -0.03 10.54 -14.58
C LEU A 213 1.48 10.70 -14.83
N TRP A 214 1.87 11.50 -15.84
CA TRP A 214 3.27 11.67 -16.20
C TRP A 214 4.11 12.37 -15.12
N PRO A 215 3.69 13.53 -14.57
CA PRO A 215 4.36 14.11 -13.41
C PRO A 215 4.45 13.15 -12.23
N MET A 216 3.41 12.36 -11.97
CA MET A 216 3.38 11.39 -10.86
C MET A 216 4.37 10.25 -11.05
N VAL A 217 4.45 9.67 -12.26
CA VAL A 217 5.42 8.62 -12.58
C VAL A 217 6.86 9.15 -12.43
N LEU A 218 7.12 10.36 -12.92
CA LEU A 218 8.45 10.99 -12.79
C LEU A 218 8.81 11.23 -11.33
N ILE A 219 7.91 11.84 -10.55
CA ILE A 219 8.13 12.13 -9.13
C ILE A 219 8.24 10.85 -8.29
N MET A 220 7.61 9.75 -8.71
CA MET A 220 7.73 8.45 -8.06
C MET A 220 9.10 7.81 -8.26
N HIS A 221 9.70 7.94 -9.44
CA HIS A 221 10.98 7.31 -9.77
C HIS A 221 12.19 8.24 -9.63
N LEU A 222 12.00 9.56 -9.58
CA LEU A 222 13.08 10.52 -9.33
C LEU A 222 13.85 10.20 -8.02
N PRO A 223 13.19 9.76 -6.93
CA PRO A 223 13.89 9.37 -5.72
C PRO A 223 14.85 8.19 -5.85
N ASP A 224 14.73 7.36 -6.89
CA ASP A 224 15.71 6.28 -7.15
C ASP A 224 17.12 6.85 -7.35
N LEU A 225 17.23 8.04 -7.97
CA LEU A 225 18.49 8.78 -8.11
C LEU A 225 19.08 9.21 -6.76
N ILE A 226 18.23 9.46 -5.77
CA ILE A 226 18.67 9.84 -4.42
C ILE A 226 19.44 8.68 -3.80
N PHE A 227 18.98 7.44 -3.96
CA PHE A 227 19.71 6.28 -3.44
C PHE A 227 20.98 5.94 -4.23
N VAL A 228 21.00 6.22 -5.54
CA VAL A 228 22.26 6.21 -6.31
C VAL A 228 23.23 7.23 -5.70
N TYR A 229 22.79 8.45 -5.42
CA TYR A 229 23.64 9.45 -4.78
C TYR A 229 24.09 9.03 -3.38
N LEU A 230 23.19 8.57 -2.51
CA LEU A 230 23.50 8.15 -1.15
C LEU A 230 24.49 6.98 -1.12
N SER A 231 24.36 6.02 -2.03
CA SER A 231 25.29 4.88 -2.12
C SER A 231 26.68 5.27 -2.63
N HIS A 232 26.82 6.35 -3.39
CA HIS A 232 28.12 6.83 -3.87
C HIS A 232 28.78 7.81 -2.90
N ALA A 233 28.02 8.79 -2.40
CA ALA A 233 28.53 9.84 -1.53
C ALA A 233 28.68 9.39 -0.07
N MET A 234 27.89 8.39 0.38
CA MET A 234 27.87 7.87 1.76
C MET A 234 27.95 8.96 2.84
N PRO A 235 27.06 9.97 2.81
CA PRO A 235 27.14 11.11 3.71
C PRO A 235 27.04 10.68 5.18
N GLN A 236 27.69 11.42 6.08
CA GLN A 236 27.57 11.25 7.53
C GLN A 236 26.45 12.09 8.14
N SER A 237 25.99 13.12 7.41
CA SER A 237 24.95 14.02 7.91
C SER A 237 23.58 13.33 7.91
N LEU A 238 23.07 13.08 9.10
CA LEU A 238 21.73 12.53 9.32
C LEU A 238 20.64 13.41 8.67
N TRP A 239 20.79 14.74 8.70
CA TRP A 239 19.85 15.68 8.09
C TRP A 239 19.71 15.49 6.58
N LEU A 240 20.82 15.21 5.89
CA LEU A 240 20.80 14.97 4.45
C LEU A 240 20.09 13.64 4.16
N ILE A 241 20.37 12.59 4.92
CA ILE A 241 19.71 11.29 4.78
C ILE A 241 18.20 11.40 5.09
N CYS A 242 17.83 12.12 6.16
CA CYS A 242 16.43 12.41 6.49
C CYS A 242 15.71 13.11 5.33
N SER A 243 16.34 14.13 4.75
CA SER A 243 15.75 14.92 3.65
C SER A 243 15.59 14.07 2.39
N ALA A 244 16.58 13.22 2.10
CA ALA A 244 16.56 12.26 1.01
C ALA A 244 15.39 11.27 1.13
N VAL A 245 15.24 10.63 2.30
CA VAL A 245 14.15 9.68 2.56
C VAL A 245 12.79 10.39 2.60
N ALA A 246 12.71 11.62 3.11
CA ALA A 246 11.49 12.41 3.07
C ALA A 246 11.03 12.66 1.62
N LEU A 247 11.94 13.08 0.75
CA LEU A 247 11.64 13.33 -0.65
C LEU A 247 11.22 12.03 -1.37
N GLU A 248 11.86 10.91 -1.04
CA GLU A 248 11.49 9.61 -1.56
C GLU A 248 10.09 9.19 -1.14
N GLN A 249 9.81 9.17 0.16
CA GLN A 249 8.51 8.77 0.66
C GLN A 249 7.40 9.69 0.17
N PHE A 250 7.66 10.99 0.04
CA PHE A 250 6.73 11.92 -0.60
C PHE A 250 6.44 11.53 -2.05
N GLY A 251 7.49 11.27 -2.85
CA GLY A 251 7.35 10.88 -4.24
C GLY A 251 6.60 9.56 -4.41
N TYR A 252 6.90 8.58 -3.57
CA TYR A 252 6.21 7.31 -3.52
C TYR A 252 4.72 7.47 -3.20
N GLY A 253 4.35 8.28 -2.20
CA GLY A 253 2.94 8.54 -1.87
C GLY A 253 2.17 9.23 -2.98
N PHE A 254 2.84 10.19 -3.63
CA PHE A 254 2.29 10.93 -4.76
C PHE A 254 2.01 10.01 -5.96
N GLY A 255 3.00 9.20 -6.36
CA GLY A 255 2.86 8.22 -7.46
C GLY A 255 1.91 7.07 -7.15
N PHE A 256 1.95 6.55 -5.93
CA PHE A 256 1.04 5.47 -5.50
C PHE A 256 -0.42 5.88 -5.61
N THR A 257 -0.73 7.17 -5.41
CA THR A 257 -2.09 7.67 -5.60
C THR A 257 -2.57 7.54 -7.05
N ALA A 258 -1.69 7.80 -8.03
CA ALA A 258 -2.01 7.61 -9.45
C ALA A 258 -2.31 6.14 -9.75
N TYR A 259 -1.49 5.24 -9.21
CA TYR A 259 -1.65 3.81 -9.36
C TYR A 259 -3.00 3.33 -8.81
N THR A 260 -3.34 3.72 -7.58
CA THR A 260 -4.61 3.31 -6.96
C THR A 260 -5.80 3.90 -7.72
N MET A 261 -5.74 5.16 -8.14
CA MET A 261 -6.81 5.77 -8.95
C MET A 261 -7.01 5.06 -10.30
N TYR A 262 -5.92 4.67 -10.98
CA TYR A 262 -6.02 3.88 -12.20
C TYR A 262 -6.67 2.51 -11.95
N MET A 263 -6.31 1.84 -10.86
CA MET A 263 -6.94 0.57 -10.47
C MET A 263 -8.44 0.73 -10.18
N ILE A 264 -8.86 1.79 -9.50
CA ILE A 264 -10.28 2.11 -9.29
C ILE A 264 -10.99 2.36 -10.63
N MET A 265 -10.33 3.03 -11.59
CA MET A 265 -10.87 3.25 -12.94
C MET A 265 -11.08 1.94 -13.68
N VAL A 266 -10.07 1.07 -13.70
CA VAL A 266 -10.15 -0.25 -14.34
C VAL A 266 -11.27 -1.09 -13.74
N ALA A 267 -11.45 -1.00 -12.42
CA ALA A 267 -12.50 -1.72 -11.72
C ALA A 267 -13.91 -1.23 -12.05
N GLN A 268 -14.11 -0.06 -12.65
CA GLN A 268 -15.46 0.43 -12.95
C GLN A 268 -16.28 -0.56 -13.80
N GLY A 269 -17.59 -0.58 -13.52
CA GLY A 269 -18.57 -1.45 -14.17
C GLY A 269 -19.49 -2.13 -13.15
N GLU A 270 -20.22 -3.13 -13.64
CA GLU A 270 -21.21 -3.91 -12.88
C GLU A 270 -20.60 -4.72 -11.72
N TYR A 271 -19.37 -5.22 -11.90
CA TYR A 271 -18.66 -6.07 -10.92
C TYR A 271 -17.50 -5.34 -10.24
N LYS A 272 -17.71 -4.07 -9.87
CA LYS A 272 -16.63 -3.17 -9.43
C LYS A 272 -15.79 -3.71 -8.27
N THR A 273 -16.43 -4.28 -7.26
CA THR A 273 -15.76 -4.84 -6.08
C THR A 273 -14.88 -6.04 -6.44
N VAL A 274 -15.39 -6.95 -7.28
CA VAL A 274 -14.65 -8.13 -7.74
C VAL A 274 -13.46 -7.74 -8.60
N PHE A 275 -13.66 -6.83 -9.57
CA PHE A 275 -12.57 -6.40 -10.46
C PHE A 275 -11.48 -5.64 -9.71
N TYR A 276 -11.85 -4.86 -8.71
CA TYR A 276 -10.88 -4.21 -7.83
C TYR A 276 -10.08 -5.23 -7.02
N ALA A 277 -10.73 -6.24 -6.45
CA ALA A 277 -10.06 -7.31 -5.70
C ALA A 277 -9.10 -8.13 -6.57
N ILE A 278 -9.45 -8.40 -7.83
CA ILE A 278 -8.53 -9.04 -8.79
C ILE A 278 -7.32 -8.13 -9.05
N GLY A 279 -7.57 -6.83 -9.26
CA GLY A 279 -6.50 -5.83 -9.47
C GLY A 279 -5.54 -5.71 -8.28
N THR A 280 -6.06 -5.69 -7.05
CA THR A 280 -5.22 -5.65 -5.84
C THR A 280 -4.42 -6.93 -5.66
N GLY A 281 -4.97 -8.09 -6.01
CA GLY A 281 -4.25 -9.36 -6.03
C GLY A 281 -3.08 -9.35 -7.02
N ILE A 282 -3.30 -8.87 -8.26
CA ILE A 282 -2.25 -8.75 -9.28
C ILE A 282 -1.18 -7.73 -8.84
N MET A 283 -1.59 -6.61 -8.26
CA MET A 283 -0.67 -5.62 -7.67
C MET A 283 0.24 -6.26 -6.61
N ALA A 284 -0.35 -7.04 -5.70
CA ALA A 284 0.40 -7.69 -4.63
C ALA A 284 1.45 -8.66 -5.20
N LEU A 285 1.09 -9.42 -6.24
CA LEU A 285 2.05 -10.26 -6.98
C LEU A 285 3.15 -9.43 -7.64
N GLY A 286 2.79 -8.31 -8.28
CA GLY A 286 3.73 -7.37 -8.91
C GLY A 286 4.74 -6.77 -7.93
N MET A 287 4.37 -6.62 -6.66
CA MET A 287 5.28 -6.20 -5.60
C MET A 287 6.08 -7.36 -5.00
N MET A 288 5.45 -8.52 -4.81
CA MET A 288 6.06 -9.64 -4.10
C MET A 288 7.20 -10.28 -4.89
N MET A 289 7.01 -10.54 -6.20
CA MET A 289 8.04 -11.23 -7.00
C MET A 289 9.36 -10.43 -7.09
N PRO A 290 9.35 -9.13 -7.42
CA PRO A 290 10.59 -8.36 -7.50
C PRO A 290 11.23 -8.18 -6.11
N ALA A 291 10.42 -7.96 -5.07
CA ALA A 291 10.92 -7.85 -3.70
C ALA A 291 11.65 -9.12 -3.24
N MET A 292 11.17 -10.31 -3.62
CA MET A 292 11.85 -11.58 -3.28
C MET A 292 13.21 -11.71 -3.97
N ALA A 293 13.32 -11.28 -5.23
CA ALA A 293 14.58 -11.35 -5.98
C ALA A 293 15.60 -10.26 -5.55
N SER A 294 15.14 -9.16 -4.97
CA SER A 294 15.96 -7.98 -4.69
C SER A 294 17.22 -8.25 -3.85
N GLY A 295 17.13 -9.07 -2.79
CA GLY A 295 18.27 -9.42 -1.94
C GLY A 295 19.35 -10.19 -2.70
N TRP A 296 18.95 -11.19 -3.48
CA TRP A 296 19.86 -11.98 -4.30
C TRP A 296 20.56 -11.12 -5.37
N ILE A 297 19.82 -10.21 -6.03
CA ILE A 297 20.40 -9.27 -7.00
C ILE A 297 21.37 -8.30 -6.30
N GLN A 298 21.03 -7.82 -5.11
CA GLN A 298 21.88 -6.92 -4.33
C GLN A 298 23.17 -7.61 -3.91
N GLU A 299 23.14 -8.88 -3.48
CA GLU A 299 24.33 -9.65 -3.11
C GLU A 299 25.29 -9.81 -4.30
N MET A 300 24.77 -9.99 -5.51
CA MET A 300 25.59 -10.14 -6.73
C MET A 300 26.20 -8.83 -7.22
N LEU A 301 25.43 -7.74 -7.16
CA LEU A 301 25.83 -6.45 -7.74
C LEU A 301 26.54 -5.52 -6.73
N GLY A 302 26.30 -5.72 -5.43
CA GLY A 302 26.61 -4.77 -4.37
C GLY A 302 25.69 -3.54 -4.41
N TYR A 303 25.63 -2.77 -3.31
CA TYR A 303 24.69 -1.66 -3.16
C TYR A 303 24.78 -0.60 -4.28
N LYS A 304 25.99 -0.17 -4.66
CA LYS A 304 26.17 0.89 -5.68
C LYS A 304 25.57 0.51 -7.03
N ASN A 305 25.90 -0.68 -7.54
CA ASN A 305 25.39 -1.15 -8.83
C ASN A 305 23.93 -1.58 -8.72
N PHE A 306 23.47 -2.03 -7.54
CA PHE A 306 22.07 -2.36 -7.31
C PHE A 306 21.15 -1.14 -7.46
N PHE A 307 21.52 0.04 -6.94
CA PHE A 307 20.71 1.24 -7.15
C PHE A 307 20.72 1.73 -8.61
N ILE A 308 21.83 1.52 -9.34
CA ILE A 308 21.86 1.77 -10.79
C ILE A 308 20.94 0.79 -11.53
N TRP A 309 20.94 -0.49 -11.11
CA TRP A 309 20.01 -1.50 -11.62
C TRP A 309 18.55 -1.09 -11.39
N ILE A 310 18.22 -0.59 -10.20
CA ILE A 310 16.87 -0.07 -9.90
C ILE A 310 16.46 0.98 -10.93
N LEU A 311 17.35 1.93 -11.22
CA LEU A 311 17.10 2.99 -12.20
C LEU A 311 16.85 2.43 -13.62
N ILE A 312 17.54 1.37 -14.03
CA ILE A 312 17.26 0.70 -15.30
C ILE A 312 15.87 0.05 -15.25
N THR A 313 15.51 -0.58 -14.12
CA THR A 313 14.22 -1.24 -13.94
C THR A 313 13.04 -0.28 -13.79
N THR A 314 13.23 1.04 -13.77
CA THR A 314 12.13 2.01 -13.86
C THR A 314 11.56 2.09 -15.27
N ILE A 315 12.35 1.73 -16.30
CA ILE A 315 11.97 1.84 -17.72
C ILE A 315 10.63 1.12 -18.00
N PRO A 316 10.42 -0.15 -17.59
CA PRO A 316 9.12 -0.80 -17.71
C PRO A 316 7.96 0.02 -17.12
N GLY A 317 8.16 0.69 -15.98
CA GLY A 317 7.18 1.55 -15.33
C GLY A 317 6.75 2.73 -16.20
N PHE A 318 7.71 3.40 -16.84
CA PHE A 318 7.43 4.47 -17.81
C PHE A 318 6.73 3.97 -19.06
N VAL A 319 7.14 2.81 -19.58
CA VAL A 319 6.53 2.20 -20.77
C VAL A 319 5.06 1.87 -20.52
N VAL A 320 4.73 1.23 -19.40
CA VAL A 320 3.33 0.89 -19.10
C VAL A 320 2.50 2.13 -18.82
N ALA A 321 3.07 3.17 -18.18
CA ALA A 321 2.38 4.45 -18.02
C ALA A 321 2.04 5.13 -19.36
N ALA A 322 2.90 4.97 -20.38
CA ALA A 322 2.66 5.50 -21.72
C ALA A 322 1.59 4.73 -22.50
N LEU A 323 1.52 3.41 -22.33
CA LEU A 323 0.58 2.52 -23.03
C LEU A 323 -0.83 2.57 -22.44
N VAL A 324 -0.95 2.96 -21.18
CA VAL A 324 -2.22 2.98 -20.47
C VAL A 324 -3.17 4.04 -21.02
N LYS A 325 -4.39 3.59 -21.34
CA LYS A 325 -5.49 4.46 -21.77
C LYS A 325 -6.26 4.95 -20.55
N ILE A 326 -6.19 6.25 -20.30
CA ILE A 326 -6.94 6.92 -19.24
C ILE A 326 -7.99 7.83 -19.87
N ASP A 327 -9.22 7.72 -19.37
CA ASP A 327 -10.28 8.66 -19.70
C ASP A 327 -9.87 10.08 -19.25
N PRO A 328 -9.81 11.08 -20.16
CA PRO A 328 -9.44 12.46 -19.84
C PRO A 328 -10.28 13.12 -18.74
N GLU A 329 -11.48 12.64 -18.50
CA GLU A 329 -12.39 13.19 -17.49
C GLU A 329 -12.27 12.49 -16.13
N TYR A 330 -11.56 11.36 -16.09
CA TYR A 330 -11.47 10.55 -14.88
C TYR A 330 -10.75 11.29 -13.74
N GLY A 331 -11.43 11.35 -12.60
CA GLY A 331 -10.95 12.01 -11.38
C GLY A 331 -11.14 13.53 -11.35
N LYS A 332 -11.63 14.17 -12.41
CA LYS A 332 -11.94 15.61 -12.38
C LYS A 332 -13.24 15.88 -11.61
N ASN A 333 -13.25 16.92 -10.79
CA ASN A 333 -14.51 17.48 -10.31
C ASN A 333 -15.16 18.32 -11.41
N TYR A 334 -16.09 17.74 -12.16
CA TYR A 334 -17.13 18.56 -12.77
C TYR A 334 -18.14 18.89 -11.70
N LYS A 335 -18.17 20.15 -11.25
CA LYS A 335 -19.47 20.73 -10.87
C LYS A 335 -20.36 20.46 -12.08
N LYS A 336 -21.34 19.57 -11.94
CA LYS A 336 -22.45 19.47 -12.90
C LYS A 336 -23.07 20.87 -12.93
N GLU A 337 -22.68 21.72 -13.87
CA GLU A 337 -23.57 22.79 -14.28
C GLU A 337 -24.83 22.11 -14.77
N PRO A 338 -26.01 22.48 -14.24
CA PRO A 338 -27.26 21.92 -14.74
C PRO A 338 -27.30 22.29 -16.22
N ARG A 339 -27.38 21.28 -17.10
CA ARG A 339 -27.73 21.49 -18.50
C ARG A 339 -29.03 22.29 -18.49
N ARG A 340 -28.96 23.57 -18.88
CA ARG A 340 -30.13 24.42 -19.09
C ARG A 340 -30.89 23.96 -20.32
#